data_AF-E4ZR53-F1
#
_entry.id   AF-E4ZR53-F1
#
_cell.length_a   1.000
_cell.length_b   1.000
_cell.length_c   1.000
_cell.angle_alpha   90.00
_cell.angle_beta   90.00
_cell.angle_gamma   90.00
#
_symmetry.space_group_name_H-M   'P 1'
#
loop_
_entity.id
_entity.type
_entity.pdbx_description
1 polymer ?
#
loop_
_entity_poly.entity_id
_entity_poly.type
_entity_poly.pdbx_seq_one_letter_code
_entity_poly.pdbx_strand_id
1 'polypeptide(L)'
;MSIELSIVPRAHWLSRMRSCLRLLIIVLSGAVVCMLMHSFEIYRGNRYIDLRKGELPMVWPAHTNLAPTIILFAIAAANFLASVAILLLSFKRSFRRPFRSRDVYRIVAGSFGVIMWITALVVFHLLDKASKASLGRYSCEHQHMLSNGRYQYRAVCEEQGVAFYTAMGAATAEILTLITLAISAIQAAKHNELATPTIQIREKNNSISSGSQFQKPLNR
;
A
#
# COMPACT_ATOMS: atom_id res chain seq x y z
N MET A 1 -3.60 -20.25 -39.69
CA MET A 1 -4.51 -19.10 -39.49
C MET A 1 -4.20 -18.53 -38.11
N SER A 2 -3.47 -17.44 -38.08
CA SER A 2 -2.94 -16.79 -36.89
C SER A 2 -4.09 -16.19 -36.09
N ILE A 3 -4.30 -16.64 -34.86
CA ILE A 3 -5.19 -15.95 -33.93
C ILE A 3 -4.43 -14.69 -33.53
N GLU A 4 -4.67 -13.60 -34.26
CA GLU A 4 -4.40 -12.25 -33.77
C GLU A 4 -5.32 -12.04 -32.56
N LEU A 5 -4.80 -12.42 -31.40
CA LEU A 5 -5.30 -11.96 -30.12
C LEU A 5 -5.07 -10.45 -30.14
N SER A 6 -6.10 -9.70 -30.55
CA SER A 6 -6.08 -8.25 -30.53
C SER A 6 -5.57 -7.83 -29.17
N ILE A 7 -4.38 -7.25 -29.19
CA ILE A 7 -3.80 -6.55 -28.07
C ILE A 7 -4.72 -5.35 -27.92
N VAL A 8 -5.85 -5.55 -27.21
CA VAL A 8 -6.53 -4.45 -26.55
C VAL A 8 -5.39 -3.69 -25.90
N PRO A 9 -5.18 -2.40 -26.23
CA PRO A 9 -4.13 -1.61 -25.62
C PRO A 9 -4.51 -1.47 -24.15
N ARG A 10 -4.22 -2.50 -23.33
CA ARG A 10 -4.27 -2.46 -21.88
C ARG A 10 -3.43 -1.25 -21.58
N ALA A 11 -4.07 -0.18 -21.11
CA ALA A 11 -3.44 1.11 -20.92
C ALA A 11 -2.09 0.91 -20.23
N HIS A 12 -1.02 0.89 -21.02
CA HIS A 12 0.33 0.54 -20.55
C HIS A 12 0.77 1.54 -19.47
N TRP A 13 0.22 2.75 -19.58
CA TRP A 13 0.27 3.80 -18.59
C TRP A 13 -0.32 3.42 -17.22
N LEU A 14 -1.48 2.76 -17.12
CA LEU A 14 -2.07 2.34 -15.83
C LEU A 14 -1.22 1.29 -15.10
N SER A 15 -0.50 0.46 -15.85
CA SER A 15 0.45 -0.51 -15.27
C SER A 15 1.69 0.21 -14.73
N ARG A 16 2.24 1.14 -15.52
CA ARG A 16 3.39 1.97 -15.12
C ARG A 16 3.08 2.86 -13.92
N MET A 17 1.93 3.52 -13.91
CA MET A 17 1.49 4.35 -12.78
C MET A 17 1.36 3.53 -11.49
N ARG A 18 0.75 2.33 -11.55
CA ARG A 18 0.66 1.45 -10.37
C ARG A 18 2.02 1.02 -9.85
N SER A 19 2.96 0.74 -10.74
CA SER A 19 4.33 0.40 -10.33
C SER A 19 5.04 1.59 -9.70
N CYS A 20 4.92 2.78 -10.29
CA CYS A 20 5.50 4.02 -9.76
C CYS A 20 4.92 4.36 -8.38
N LEU A 21 3.58 4.32 -8.23
CA LEU A 21 2.90 4.57 -6.97
C LEU A 21 3.30 3.55 -5.90
N ARG A 22 3.45 2.26 -6.24
CA ARG A 22 3.92 1.23 -5.30
C ARG A 22 5.34 1.50 -4.83
N LEU A 23 6.26 1.86 -5.74
CA LEU A 23 7.62 2.24 -5.37
C LEU A 23 7.62 3.47 -4.47
N LEU A 24 6.81 4.48 -4.80
CA LEU A 24 6.66 5.69 -4.01
C LEU A 24 6.12 5.39 -2.60
N ILE A 25 5.12 4.53 -2.46
CA ILE A 25 4.61 4.09 -1.14
C ILE A 25 5.70 3.38 -0.34
N ILE A 26 6.50 2.51 -0.97
CA ILE A 26 7.61 1.83 -0.30
C ILE A 26 8.64 2.84 0.21
N VAL A 27 9.03 3.80 -0.64
CA VAL A 27 10.03 4.82 -0.27
C VAL A 27 9.49 5.70 0.86
N LEU A 28 8.26 6.21 0.75
CA LEU A 28 7.67 7.07 1.77
C LEU A 28 7.45 6.32 3.09
N SER A 29 6.93 5.09 3.04
CA SER A 29 6.71 4.30 4.26
C SER A 29 8.04 3.91 4.92
N GLY A 30 9.05 3.55 4.11
CA GLY A 30 10.40 3.30 4.60
C GLY A 30 11.04 4.54 5.24
N ALA A 31 10.89 5.70 4.62
CA ALA A 31 11.36 6.97 5.18
C ALA A 31 10.72 7.28 6.54
N VAL A 32 9.40 7.10 6.68
CA VAL A 32 8.71 7.24 7.97
C VAL A 32 9.28 6.28 9.01
N VAL A 33 9.46 4.99 8.67
CA VAL A 33 10.04 4.00 9.58
C VAL A 33 11.45 4.40 10.01
N CYS A 34 12.32 4.81 9.09
CA CYS A 34 13.68 5.25 9.39
C CYS A 34 13.72 6.47 10.32
N MET A 35 12.94 7.51 10.01
CA MET A 35 12.87 8.73 10.82
C MET A 35 12.37 8.44 12.24
N LEU A 36 11.29 7.65 12.36
CA LEU A 36 10.72 7.31 13.66
C LEU A 36 11.65 6.38 14.47
N MET A 37 12.34 5.46 13.80
CA MET A 37 13.33 4.59 14.45
C MET A 37 14.49 5.42 15.02
N HIS A 38 15.02 6.37 14.24
CA HIS A 38 16.08 7.26 14.70
C HIS A 38 15.62 8.12 15.89
N SER A 39 14.41 8.67 15.84
CA SER A 39 13.79 9.35 16.99
C SER A 39 13.69 8.46 18.24
N PHE A 40 13.35 7.17 18.08
CA PHE A 40 13.31 6.22 19.20
C PHE A 40 14.70 5.90 19.76
N GLU A 41 15.72 5.79 18.91
CA GLU A 41 17.10 5.61 19.33
C GLU A 41 17.61 6.81 20.13
N ILE A 42 17.33 8.04 19.66
CA ILE A 42 17.63 9.26 20.40
C ILE A 42 16.90 9.27 21.75
N TYR A 43 15.62 8.90 21.79
CA TYR A 43 14.87 8.83 23.04
C TYR A 43 15.45 7.79 24.01
N ARG A 44 15.78 6.58 23.53
CA ARG A 44 16.27 5.47 24.37
C ARG A 44 17.72 5.70 24.83
N GLY A 45 18.59 6.13 23.93
CA GLY A 45 20.00 6.40 24.23
C GLY A 45 20.19 7.53 25.23
N ASN A 46 19.26 8.50 25.24
CA ASN A 46 19.34 9.67 26.11
C ASN A 46 18.48 9.56 27.39
N ARG A 47 17.84 8.41 27.64
CA ARG A 47 17.00 8.20 28.84
C ARG A 47 17.82 8.07 30.13
N TYR A 48 19.10 7.71 30.01
CA TYR A 48 19.99 7.39 31.13
C TYR A 48 21.38 8.02 30.97
N ILE A 49 21.47 9.27 30.51
CA ILE A 49 22.78 9.94 30.46
C ILE A 49 23.20 10.28 31.89
N ASP A 50 24.22 9.58 32.38
CA ASP A 50 24.95 9.98 33.58
C ASP A 50 25.73 11.27 33.28
N LEU A 51 25.13 12.40 33.59
CA LEU A 51 25.76 13.70 33.42
C LEU A 51 26.96 13.82 34.37
N ARG A 52 28.11 14.15 33.80
CA ARG A 52 29.30 14.52 34.59
C ARG A 52 29.00 15.85 35.31
N LYS A 53 29.44 16.00 36.57
CA LYS A 53 29.16 17.19 37.40
C LYS A 53 29.43 18.49 36.63
N GLY A 54 28.39 19.27 36.34
CA GLY A 54 28.48 20.58 35.66
C GLY A 54 27.80 20.68 34.30
N GLU A 55 27.33 19.57 33.71
CA GLU A 55 26.56 19.60 32.47
C GLU A 55 25.07 19.91 32.70
N LEU A 56 24.48 20.71 31.81
CA LEU A 56 23.04 21.02 31.84
C LEU A 56 22.25 19.75 31.49
N PRO A 57 21.41 19.22 32.40
CA PRO A 57 20.73 17.96 32.20
C PRO A 57 19.78 18.04 31.01
N MET A 58 19.82 17.02 30.15
CA MET A 58 18.74 16.70 29.23
C MET A 58 17.83 15.72 29.95
N VAL A 59 16.59 16.10 30.22
CA VAL A 59 15.63 15.23 30.91
C VAL A 59 14.42 15.04 30.02
N TRP A 60 14.20 13.81 29.55
CA TRP A 60 12.91 13.45 28.99
C TRP A 60 11.87 13.37 30.12
N PRO A 61 10.61 13.77 29.90
CA PRO A 61 9.61 13.68 30.94
C PRO A 61 9.43 12.23 31.39
N ALA A 62 9.37 12.02 32.71
CA ALA A 62 9.31 10.68 33.33
C ALA A 62 8.17 9.80 32.78
N HIS A 63 7.11 10.44 32.28
CA HIS A 63 5.96 9.81 31.63
C HIS A 63 5.76 10.35 30.21
N THR A 64 6.77 10.20 29.35
CA THR A 64 6.63 10.53 27.92
C THR A 64 5.62 9.59 27.27
N ASN A 65 4.58 10.13 26.65
CA ASN A 65 3.61 9.33 25.93
C ASN A 65 4.12 9.02 24.51
N LEU A 66 4.62 7.80 24.32
CA LEU A 66 5.12 7.32 23.02
C LEU A 66 4.03 6.67 22.16
N ALA A 67 2.80 6.54 22.66
CA ALA A 67 1.69 5.91 21.94
C ALA A 67 1.47 6.48 20.53
N PRO A 68 1.41 7.81 20.28
CA PRO A 68 1.19 8.31 18.93
C PRO A 68 2.29 7.89 17.95
N THR A 69 3.55 8.01 18.39
CA THR A 69 4.73 7.65 17.58
C THR A 69 4.81 6.14 17.31
N ILE A 70 4.50 5.31 18.30
CA ILE A 70 4.50 3.83 18.16
C ILE A 70 3.40 3.38 17.18
N ILE A 71 2.20 3.96 17.27
CA ILE A 71 1.09 3.62 16.37
C ILE A 71 1.45 3.98 14.93
N LEU A 72 1.98 5.20 14.71
CA LEU A 72 2.41 5.64 13.38
C LEU A 72 3.53 4.74 12.83
N PHE A 73 4.51 4.39 13.66
CA PHE A 73 5.59 3.48 13.31
C PHE A 73 5.08 2.08 12.93
N ALA A 74 4.19 1.50 13.75
CA ALA A 74 3.67 0.16 13.53
C ALA A 74 2.90 0.07 12.19
N ILE A 75 2.08 1.08 11.89
CA ILE A 75 1.32 1.14 10.65
C ILE A 75 2.24 1.35 9.44
N ALA A 76 3.22 2.26 9.55
CA ALA A 76 4.21 2.48 8.49
C ALA A 76 5.06 1.22 8.22
N ALA A 77 5.50 0.52 9.27
CA ALA A 77 6.28 -0.71 9.16
C ALA A 77 5.46 -1.85 8.55
N ALA A 78 4.22 -2.05 9.00
CA ALA A 78 3.33 -3.06 8.42
C ALA A 78 3.08 -2.80 6.93
N ASN A 79 2.87 -1.54 6.55
CA ASN A 79 2.65 -1.18 5.16
C ASN A 79 3.91 -1.33 4.31
N PHE A 80 5.07 -0.92 4.82
CA PHE A 80 6.36 -1.13 4.16
C PHE A 80 6.59 -2.62 3.87
N LEU A 81 6.41 -3.48 4.87
CA LEU A 81 6.56 -4.94 4.72
C LEU A 81 5.55 -5.51 3.73
N ALA A 82 4.28 -5.12 3.81
CA ALA A 82 3.23 -5.58 2.90
C ALA A 82 3.52 -5.15 1.45
N SER A 83 3.96 -3.91 1.23
CA SER A 83 4.27 -3.39 -0.09
C SER A 83 5.53 -4.03 -0.68
N VAL A 84 6.57 -4.26 0.12
CA VAL A 84 7.77 -5.00 -0.28
C VAL A 84 7.41 -6.45 -0.63
N ALA A 85 6.59 -7.12 0.19
CA ALA A 85 6.13 -8.48 -0.11
C ALA A 85 5.39 -8.52 -1.45
N ILE A 86 4.43 -7.63 -1.68
CA ILE A 86 3.69 -7.55 -2.95
C ILE A 86 4.63 -7.32 -4.15
N LEU A 87 5.66 -6.48 -3.99
CA LEU A 87 6.65 -6.23 -5.02
C LEU A 87 7.48 -7.50 -5.31
N LEU A 88 7.99 -8.17 -4.27
CA LEU A 88 8.76 -9.42 -4.40
C LEU A 88 7.95 -10.55 -5.04
N LEU A 89 6.68 -10.71 -4.62
CA LEU A 89 5.76 -11.67 -5.23
C LEU A 89 5.49 -11.33 -6.71
N SER A 90 5.54 -10.06 -7.11
CA SER A 90 5.35 -9.64 -8.50
C SER A 90 6.51 -10.04 -9.41
N PHE A 91 7.73 -10.21 -8.88
CA PHE A 91 8.89 -10.70 -9.64
C PHE A 91 8.90 -12.23 -9.80
N LYS A 92 8.27 -12.99 -8.90
CA LYS A 92 8.20 -14.46 -9.01
C LYS A 92 7.36 -14.88 -10.21
N ARG A 93 8.04 -15.46 -11.22
CA ARG A 93 7.48 -15.94 -12.52
C ARG A 93 6.27 -16.87 -12.36
N SER A 94 6.18 -17.59 -11.23
CA SER A 94 5.08 -18.51 -10.90
C SER A 94 3.72 -17.83 -10.67
N PHE A 95 3.67 -16.52 -10.40
CA PHE A 95 2.41 -15.77 -10.19
C PHE A 95 1.87 -15.07 -11.46
N ARG A 96 2.44 -15.35 -12.64
CA ARG A 96 1.94 -14.81 -13.92
C ARG A 96 0.58 -15.35 -14.35
N ARG A 97 0.06 -16.41 -13.73
CA ARG A 97 -1.29 -16.90 -14.04
C ARG A 97 -2.34 -15.95 -13.43
N PRO A 98 -3.23 -15.37 -14.24
CA PRO A 98 -4.24 -14.44 -13.76
C PRO A 98 -5.30 -15.20 -12.96
N PHE A 99 -5.14 -15.27 -11.64
CA PHE A 99 -6.26 -15.65 -10.78
C PHE A 99 -7.29 -14.51 -10.80
N ARG A 100 -8.51 -14.83 -11.24
CA ARG A 100 -9.68 -13.93 -11.29
C ARG A 100 -10.00 -13.27 -9.93
N SER A 101 -9.48 -13.83 -8.83
CA SER A 101 -9.59 -13.30 -7.46
C SER A 101 -8.54 -12.25 -7.07
N ARG A 102 -7.49 -12.04 -7.88
CA ARG A 102 -6.36 -11.16 -7.51
C ARG A 102 -6.76 -9.69 -7.41
N ASP A 103 -7.70 -9.24 -8.25
CA ASP A 103 -8.11 -7.83 -8.27
C ASP A 103 -9.00 -7.51 -7.06
N VAL A 104 -9.86 -8.43 -6.63
CA VAL A 104 -10.65 -8.30 -5.40
C VAL A 104 -9.73 -8.19 -4.18
N TYR A 105 -8.75 -9.08 -4.05
CA TYR A 105 -7.80 -9.03 -2.93
C TYR A 105 -7.02 -7.70 -2.88
N ARG A 106 -6.63 -7.17 -4.05
CA ARG A 106 -5.92 -5.88 -4.13
C ARG A 106 -6.77 -4.69 -3.73
N ILE A 107 -8.06 -4.71 -4.06
CA ILE A 107 -9.01 -3.66 -3.66
C ILE A 107 -9.24 -3.72 -2.15
N VAL A 108 -9.49 -4.90 -1.58
CA VAL A 108 -9.71 -5.09 -0.13
C VAL A 108 -8.45 -4.74 0.68
N ALA A 109 -7.29 -5.21 0.23
CA ALA A 109 -6.03 -4.87 0.90
C ALA A 109 -5.71 -3.37 0.79
N GLY A 110 -6.01 -2.75 -0.36
CA GLY A 110 -5.83 -1.32 -0.57
C GLY A 110 -6.76 -0.47 0.29
N SER A 111 -8.04 -0.84 0.42
CA SER A 111 -8.99 -0.11 1.28
C SER A 111 -8.60 -0.19 2.75
N PHE A 112 -8.13 -1.36 3.20
CA PHE A 112 -7.62 -1.53 4.55
C PHE A 112 -6.38 -0.66 4.82
N GLY A 113 -5.46 -0.55 3.85
CA GLY A 113 -4.30 0.34 3.93
C GLY A 113 -4.68 1.80 4.14
N VAL A 114 -5.63 2.30 3.33
CA VAL A 114 -6.14 3.68 3.44
C VAL A 114 -6.76 3.94 4.81
N ILE A 115 -7.60 3.01 5.30
CA ILE A 115 -8.22 3.14 6.63
C ILE A 115 -7.15 3.16 7.73
N MET A 116 -6.12 2.30 7.64
CA MET A 116 -5.03 2.29 8.61
C MET A 116 -4.25 3.62 8.60
N TRP A 117 -3.91 4.17 7.44
CA TRP A 117 -3.24 5.47 7.37
C TRP A 117 -4.07 6.61 7.95
N ILE A 118 -5.35 6.70 7.59
CA ILE A 118 -6.25 7.73 8.12
C ILE A 118 -6.33 7.61 9.64
N THR A 119 -6.51 6.38 10.14
CA THR A 119 -6.54 6.12 11.59
C THR A 119 -5.21 6.52 12.24
N ALA A 120 -4.07 6.17 11.66
CA ALA A 120 -2.75 6.56 12.16
C ALA A 120 -2.60 8.07 12.27
N LEU A 121 -2.97 8.80 11.21
CA LEU A 121 -2.84 10.26 11.14
C LEU A 121 -3.77 10.95 12.15
N VAL A 122 -5.03 10.49 12.23
CA VAL A 122 -6.01 11.03 13.17
C VAL A 122 -5.57 10.77 14.61
N VAL A 123 -5.18 9.53 14.94
CA VAL A 123 -4.70 9.16 16.28
C VAL A 123 -3.44 9.94 16.62
N PHE A 124 -2.46 10.02 15.72
CA PHE A 124 -1.25 10.80 15.95
C PHE A 124 -1.58 12.26 16.26
N HIS A 125 -2.39 12.92 15.42
CA HIS A 125 -2.76 14.32 15.61
C HIS A 125 -3.60 14.57 16.88
N LEU A 126 -4.53 13.67 17.22
CA LEU A 126 -5.36 13.82 18.42
C LEU A 126 -4.57 13.54 19.70
N LEU A 127 -3.75 12.49 19.74
CA LEU A 127 -2.95 12.16 20.92
C LEU A 127 -1.82 13.18 21.12
N ASP A 128 -1.23 13.70 20.05
CA ASP A 128 -0.23 14.77 20.13
C ASP A 128 -0.84 16.09 20.63
N LYS A 129 -2.11 16.38 20.30
CA LYS A 129 -2.83 17.52 20.89
C LYS A 129 -3.25 17.29 22.34
N ALA A 130 -3.67 16.07 22.69
CA ALA A 130 -4.17 15.76 24.02
C ALA A 130 -3.05 15.62 25.06
N SER A 131 -1.86 15.15 24.66
CA SER A 131 -0.75 14.92 25.58
C SER A 131 0.30 16.03 25.48
N LYS A 132 0.40 16.86 26.52
CA LYS A 132 1.52 17.82 26.68
C LYS A 132 2.89 17.13 26.79
N ALA A 133 2.91 15.83 27.10
CA ALA A 133 4.10 15.01 27.24
C ALA A 133 4.28 14.02 26.07
N SER A 134 3.65 14.24 24.91
CA SER A 134 4.00 13.48 23.71
C SER A 134 5.44 13.80 23.31
N LEU A 135 6.15 12.81 22.77
CA LEU A 135 7.56 12.96 22.39
C LEU A 135 7.76 14.11 21.39
N GLY A 136 6.89 14.21 20.38
CA GLY A 136 6.94 15.26 19.36
C GLY A 136 6.64 16.64 19.94
N ARG A 137 5.55 16.80 20.68
CA ARG A 137 5.17 18.11 21.24
C ARG A 137 6.15 18.62 22.28
N TYR A 138 6.60 17.74 23.18
CA TYR A 138 7.58 18.11 24.21
C TYR A 138 8.91 18.55 23.59
N SER A 139 9.40 17.81 22.59
CA SER A 139 10.64 18.16 21.89
C SER A 139 10.52 19.48 21.12
N CYS A 140 9.39 19.75 20.49
CA CYS A 140 9.15 21.02 19.81
C CYS A 140 8.98 22.22 20.78
N GLU A 141 8.38 22.01 21.95
CA GLU A 141 8.23 23.07 22.97
C GLU A 141 9.58 23.44 23.60
N HIS A 142 10.48 22.46 23.77
CA HIS A 142 11.78 22.65 24.42
C HIS A 142 12.95 22.81 23.43
N GLN A 143 12.68 22.95 22.12
CA GLN A 143 13.71 23.06 21.07
C GLN A 143 14.66 24.25 21.24
N HIS A 144 14.24 25.29 21.97
CA HIS A 144 15.02 26.50 22.21
C HIS A 144 15.65 26.55 23.61
N MET A 145 15.40 25.56 24.48
CA MET A 145 16.03 25.53 25.80
C MET A 145 17.55 25.35 25.67
N LEU A 146 18.31 26.15 26.42
CA LEU A 146 19.75 25.97 26.59
C LEU A 146 20.00 24.77 27.51
N SER A 147 20.11 23.60 26.91
CA SER A 147 20.53 22.34 27.53
C SER A 147 21.47 21.60 26.58
N ASN A 148 22.30 20.68 27.08
CA ASN A 148 23.05 19.74 26.23
C ASN A 148 22.12 18.92 25.32
N GLY A 149 20.83 18.83 25.68
CA GLY A 149 19.77 18.20 24.91
C GLY A 149 19.20 18.99 23.72
N ARG A 150 19.61 20.25 23.52
CA ARG A 150 18.98 21.17 22.55
C ARG A 150 18.98 20.61 21.12
N TYR A 151 20.08 20.02 20.70
CA TYR A 151 20.21 19.43 19.37
C TYR A 151 19.30 18.21 19.22
N GLN A 152 19.20 17.37 20.25
CA GLN A 152 18.33 16.19 20.25
C GLN A 152 16.85 16.57 20.24
N TYR A 153 16.43 17.57 21.02
CA TYR A 153 15.04 18.05 20.99
C TYR A 153 14.66 18.62 19.62
N ARG A 154 15.56 19.40 19.00
CA ARG A 154 15.33 19.94 17.65
C ARG A 154 15.25 18.83 16.60
N ALA A 155 16.17 17.86 16.64
CA ALA A 155 16.19 16.73 15.73
C ALA A 155 14.89 15.91 15.82
N VAL A 156 14.47 15.54 17.03
CA VAL A 156 13.22 14.77 17.22
C VAL A 156 12.00 15.57 16.78
N CYS A 157 11.94 16.88 17.06
CA CYS A 157 10.83 17.72 16.61
C CYS A 157 10.73 17.74 15.07
N GLU A 158 11.86 17.95 14.39
CA GLU A 158 11.91 18.01 12.93
C GLU A 158 11.61 16.64 12.31
N GLU A 159 12.20 15.56 12.83
CA GLU A 159 11.97 14.19 12.37
C GLU A 159 10.52 13.74 12.50
N GLN A 160 9.88 14.03 13.65
CA GLN A 160 8.47 13.69 13.86
C GLN A 160 7.55 14.52 12.94
N GLY A 161 7.86 15.80 12.73
CA GLY A 161 7.13 16.66 11.80
C GLY A 161 7.24 16.18 10.35
N VAL A 162 8.47 15.90 9.88
CA VAL A 162 8.73 15.37 8.54
C VAL A 162 8.09 13.99 8.37
N ALA A 163 8.16 13.12 9.38
CA ALA A 163 7.50 11.81 9.35
C ALA A 163 5.97 11.93 9.19
N PHE A 164 5.33 12.90 9.86
CA PHE A 164 3.90 13.13 9.73
C PHE A 164 3.51 13.57 8.30
N TYR A 165 4.22 14.55 7.72
CA TYR A 165 3.95 14.99 6.34
C TYR A 165 4.26 13.89 5.31
N THR A 166 5.31 13.10 5.54
CA THR A 166 5.65 11.96 4.69
C THR A 166 4.58 10.88 4.77
N ALA A 167 4.01 10.64 5.95
CA ALA A 167 2.87 9.74 6.15
C ALA A 167 1.61 10.23 5.42
N MET A 168 1.32 11.54 5.41
CA MET A 168 0.26 12.10 4.58
C MET A 168 0.52 11.85 3.08
N GLY A 169 1.77 12.00 2.63
CA GLY A 169 2.19 11.64 1.28
C GLY A 169 1.94 10.16 0.96
N ALA A 170 2.27 9.26 1.88
CA ALA A 170 2.02 7.83 1.70
C ALA A 170 0.51 7.51 1.62
N ALA A 171 -0.31 8.14 2.47
CA ALA A 171 -1.76 7.99 2.46
C ALA A 171 -2.39 8.46 1.13
N THR A 172 -1.97 9.63 0.63
CA THR A 172 -2.45 10.15 -0.67
C THR A 172 -2.03 9.24 -1.83
N ALA A 173 -0.80 8.73 -1.82
CA ALA A 173 -0.33 7.77 -2.81
C ALA A 173 -1.16 6.48 -2.79
N GLU A 174 -1.51 5.96 -1.60
CA GLU A 174 -2.38 4.81 -1.48
C GLU A 174 -3.79 5.06 -2.04
N ILE A 175 -4.39 6.20 -1.73
CA ILE A 175 -5.69 6.59 -2.29
C ILE A 175 -5.62 6.59 -3.82
N LEU A 176 -4.58 7.18 -4.41
CA LEU A 176 -4.37 7.17 -5.87
C LEU A 176 -4.21 5.75 -6.42
N THR A 177 -3.54 4.84 -5.70
CA THR A 177 -3.48 3.43 -6.14
C THR A 177 -4.84 2.77 -6.13
N LEU A 178 -5.67 3.02 -5.11
CA LEU A 178 -7.01 2.47 -4.98
C LEU A 178 -7.92 2.98 -6.10
N ILE A 179 -7.89 4.29 -6.38
CA ILE A 179 -8.62 4.89 -7.51
C ILE A 179 -8.19 4.23 -8.83
N THR A 180 -6.88 4.06 -9.06
CA THR A 180 -6.36 3.43 -10.28
C THR A 180 -6.84 1.97 -10.42
N LEU A 181 -6.93 1.23 -9.31
CA LEU A 181 -7.50 -0.12 -9.28
C LEU A 181 -9.00 -0.13 -9.55
N ALA A 182 -9.76 0.80 -8.96
CA ALA A 182 -11.19 0.93 -9.17
C ALA A 182 -11.52 1.24 -10.65
N ILE A 183 -10.81 2.20 -11.26
CA ILE A 183 -10.94 2.52 -12.69
C ILE A 183 -10.65 1.27 -13.55
N SER A 184 -9.60 0.52 -13.22
CA SER A 184 -9.24 -0.70 -13.95
C SER A 184 -10.35 -1.76 -13.85
N ALA A 185 -10.99 -1.89 -12.67
CA ALA A 185 -12.09 -2.83 -12.46
C ALA A 185 -13.36 -2.42 -13.21
N ILE A 186 -13.70 -1.13 -13.22
CA ILE A 186 -14.85 -0.59 -13.95
C ILE A 186 -14.67 -0.78 -15.46
N GLN A 187 -13.48 -0.48 -16.00
CA GLN A 187 -13.17 -0.71 -17.41
C GLN A 187 -13.28 -2.19 -17.78
N ALA A 188 -12.79 -3.09 -16.93
CA ALA A 188 -12.91 -4.53 -17.15
C ALA A 188 -14.38 -4.99 -17.14
N ALA A 189 -15.20 -4.49 -16.21
CA ALA A 189 -16.63 -4.79 -16.15
C ALA A 189 -17.35 -4.32 -17.43
N LYS A 190 -17.11 -3.06 -17.85
CA LYS A 190 -17.70 -2.47 -19.06
C LYS A 190 -17.34 -3.25 -20.33
N HIS A 191 -16.11 -3.75 -20.45
CA HIS A 191 -15.71 -4.58 -21.59
C HIS A 191 -16.30 -6.00 -21.56
N ASN A 192 -16.53 -6.57 -20.37
CA ASN A 192 -17.18 -7.87 -20.25
C ASN A 192 -18.68 -7.81 -20.57
N GLU A 193 -19.35 -6.69 -20.29
CA GLU A 193 -20.76 -6.49 -20.67
C GLU A 193 -20.94 -6.29 -22.18
N LEU A 194 -19.97 -5.67 -22.86
CA LEU A 194 -19.99 -5.51 -24.33
C LEU A 194 -19.64 -6.82 -25.08
N ALA A 195 -19.01 -7.77 -24.40
CA ALA A 195 -18.71 -9.11 -24.90
C ALA A 195 -19.80 -10.09 -24.46
N THR A 196 -21.05 -9.85 -24.85
CA THR A 196 -22.05 -10.91 -24.89
C THR A 196 -21.46 -12.03 -25.74
N PRO A 197 -21.30 -13.27 -25.22
CA PRO A 197 -20.87 -14.36 -26.05
C PRO A 197 -22.03 -14.61 -27.01
N THR A 198 -21.90 -14.17 -28.26
CA THR A 198 -22.67 -14.76 -29.33
C THR A 198 -22.15 -16.18 -29.42
N ILE A 199 -22.76 -17.08 -28.64
CA ILE A 199 -22.66 -18.51 -28.84
C ILE A 199 -23.25 -18.71 -30.23
N GLN A 200 -22.41 -18.62 -31.26
CA GLN A 200 -22.75 -19.17 -32.56
C GLN A 200 -22.74 -20.69 -32.36
N ILE A 201 -23.89 -21.21 -31.91
CA ILE A 201 -24.25 -22.60 -32.13
C ILE A 201 -24.24 -22.72 -33.65
N ARG A 202 -23.11 -23.21 -34.19
CA ARG A 202 -23.01 -23.61 -35.59
C ARG A 202 -23.98 -24.76 -35.76
N GLU A 203 -25.22 -24.42 -36.10
CA GLU A 203 -26.26 -25.35 -36.49
C GLU A 203 -25.72 -26.15 -37.68
N LYS A 204 -25.31 -27.38 -37.42
CA LYS A 204 -24.84 -28.29 -38.45
C LYS A 204 -26.07 -28.83 -39.17
N ASN A 205 -26.64 -28.00 -40.04
CA ASN A 205 -27.64 -28.41 -41.02
C ASN A 205 -26.97 -29.37 -42.01
N ASN A 206 -26.96 -30.65 -41.67
CA ASN A 206 -26.77 -31.72 -42.63
C ASN A 206 -28.17 -32.20 -43.05
N SER A 207 -28.75 -31.48 -44.00
CA SER A 207 -29.72 -32.01 -44.93
C SER A 207 -29.08 -33.16 -45.72
N ILE A 208 -29.35 -34.41 -45.34
CA ILE A 208 -29.27 -35.53 -46.28
C ILE A 208 -30.67 -36.14 -46.37
N SER A 209 -31.24 -35.85 -47.53
CA SER A 209 -32.47 -36.35 -48.12
C SER A 209 -32.74 -37.83 -47.84
N SER A 210 -34.00 -38.11 -47.55
CA SER A 210 -34.67 -39.39 -47.79
C SER A 210 -34.31 -40.00 -49.14
N GLY A 211 -34.15 -41.31 -49.13
CA GLY A 211 -34.06 -42.18 -50.30
C GLY A 211 -34.31 -43.62 -49.86
N SER A 212 -35.58 -43.97 -49.69
CA SER A 212 -36.07 -45.34 -49.59
C SER A 212 -35.90 -46.07 -50.92
N GLN A 213 -35.58 -47.38 -50.90
CA GLN A 213 -36.00 -48.47 -51.81
C GLN A 213 -35.14 -49.72 -51.50
N PHE A 214 -35.71 -50.76 -50.89
CA PHE A 214 -36.28 -51.96 -51.55
C PHE A 214 -35.25 -53.07 -51.88
N GLN A 215 -35.15 -54.05 -50.96
CA GLN A 215 -35.25 -55.51 -51.16
C GLN A 215 -34.82 -56.15 -52.51
N LYS A 216 -33.83 -57.06 -52.50
CA LYS A 216 -33.95 -58.53 -52.80
C LYS A 216 -32.60 -59.29 -52.83
N PRO A 217 -32.61 -60.65 -52.77
CA PRO A 217 -31.51 -61.49 -52.27
C PRO A 217 -30.79 -62.39 -53.31
N LEU A 218 -29.77 -63.10 -52.80
CA LEU A 218 -29.29 -64.47 -53.13
C LEU A 218 -28.31 -64.73 -54.31
N ASN A 219 -27.34 -65.61 -53.98
CA ASN A 219 -26.50 -66.51 -54.78
C ASN A 219 -25.28 -65.98 -55.56
N ARG A 220 -24.07 -66.39 -55.13
CA ARG A 220 -23.45 -67.63 -55.59
C ARG A 220 -22.43 -68.15 -54.57
#